data_AF-H0UPZ0-F1
#
_entry.id   AF-H0UPZ0-F1
#
_cell.length_a   1.000
_cell.length_b   1.000
_cell.length_c   1.000
_cell.angle_alpha   90.00
_cell.angle_beta   90.00
_cell.angle_gamma   90.00
#
_symmetry.space_group_name_H-M   'P 1'
#
loop_
_entity.id
_entity.type
_entity.pdbx_description
1 polymer ?
#
loop_
_entity_poly.entity_id
_entity_poly.type
_entity_poly.pdbx_seq_one_letter_code
_entity_poly.pdbx_strand_id
1 'polypeptide(L)'
;MKGSVPESLVNLIPSDVVEDLANLLGCSRESVLKAISASGVDQERAVAMLMAAAPTYVAVKGRFETRRRGDLQGVFCYVANGVTGDVLDLSFWVGSGGVPDSFDVSAGWEAVRSAIRSLPPSPDRGAYRQLEGILERMFPPTALNTLFKDPSTAGAKTQAFKEALSQAFKLDMLCSIEVERFHRIRLEMSPLGKPKEPQPEEPKAGGERPKITEITLHCKPQLDPVRGKSVGDLKVGDLIPVDLDDVSPVGRLISRFVARAGRRVEFPVEAIEPAKGGDAVVKLAVSEGITAVFKMSKDMKIRVAQEPVVAPKGGPGLPLVVLAAAIGLFVLVLMLVLRG
;
A
#
# COMPACT_ATOMS: atom_id res chain seq x y z
N MET A 1 12.69 11.72 -33.46
CA MET A 1 14.06 11.58 -32.91
C MET A 1 14.00 10.55 -31.79
N LYS A 2 14.69 9.42 -31.93
CA LYS A 2 14.80 8.37 -30.90
C LYS A 2 15.74 8.88 -29.81
N GLY A 3 15.21 9.23 -28.64
CA GLY A 3 16.02 9.57 -27.48
C GLY A 3 16.64 8.32 -26.89
N SER A 4 17.92 8.07 -27.18
CA SER A 4 18.71 7.04 -26.52
C SER A 4 18.99 7.46 -25.08
N VAL A 5 18.81 6.52 -24.14
CA VAL A 5 19.16 6.71 -22.73
C VAL A 5 20.69 6.87 -22.64
N PRO A 6 21.23 7.87 -21.92
CA PRO A 6 22.68 8.02 -21.76
C PRO A 6 23.27 6.79 -21.05
N GLU A 7 24.29 6.16 -21.65
CA GLU A 7 25.01 5.00 -21.07
C GLU A 7 25.56 5.28 -19.66
N SER A 8 25.82 6.54 -19.32
CA SER A 8 26.31 6.93 -17.99
C SER A 8 25.28 6.71 -16.86
N LEU A 9 23.97 6.80 -17.14
CA LEU A 9 22.91 6.54 -16.14
C LEU A 9 22.72 5.05 -15.84
N VAL A 10 22.91 4.21 -16.86
CA VAL A 10 22.73 2.75 -16.76
C VAL A 10 23.83 2.11 -15.91
N ASN A 11 25.02 2.70 -15.90
CA ASN A 11 26.16 2.22 -15.12
C ASN A 11 26.16 2.68 -13.65
N LEU A 12 25.39 3.72 -13.30
CA LEU A 12 25.37 4.31 -11.96
C LEU A 12 24.25 3.75 -11.07
N ILE A 13 23.19 3.19 -11.65
CA ILE A 13 22.04 2.66 -10.91
C ILE A 13 22.11 1.12 -10.97
N PRO A 14 22.16 0.44 -9.81
CA PRO A 14 22.11 -1.02 -9.76
C PRO A 14 20.87 -1.57 -10.49
N SER A 15 21.05 -2.62 -11.31
CA SER A 15 19.99 -3.13 -12.19
C SER A 15 18.76 -3.64 -11.44
N ASP A 16 19.00 -4.24 -10.28
CA ASP A 16 18.02 -4.69 -9.29
C ASP A 16 17.13 -3.55 -8.79
N VAL A 17 17.70 -2.37 -8.54
CA VAL A 17 16.92 -1.20 -8.09
C VAL A 17 15.96 -0.72 -9.19
N VAL A 18 16.37 -0.76 -10.46
CA VAL A 18 15.52 -0.34 -11.57
C VAL A 18 14.38 -1.33 -11.81
N GLU A 19 14.63 -2.63 -11.67
CA GLU A 19 13.60 -3.66 -11.77
C GLU A 19 12.58 -3.57 -10.63
N ASP A 20 13.04 -3.30 -9.40
CA ASP A 20 12.15 -3.15 -8.26
C ASP A 20 11.20 -1.95 -8.41
N LEU A 21 11.71 -0.82 -8.91
CA LEU A 21 10.91 0.36 -9.23
C LEU A 21 9.93 0.12 -10.39
N ALA A 22 10.37 -0.62 -11.42
CA ALA A 22 9.52 -1.00 -12.54
C ALA A 22 8.32 -1.84 -12.07
N ASN A 23 8.58 -2.82 -11.21
CA ASN A 23 7.55 -3.66 -10.60
C ASN A 23 6.61 -2.85 -9.70
N LEU A 24 7.16 -1.95 -8.86
CA LEU A 24 6.37 -1.10 -7.98
C LEU A 24 5.43 -0.17 -8.75
N LEU A 25 5.91 0.41 -9.84
CA LEU A 25 5.18 1.38 -10.65
C LEU A 25 4.33 0.72 -11.74
N GLY A 26 4.37 -0.62 -11.86
CA GLY A 26 3.69 -1.37 -12.92
C GLY A 26 4.11 -0.94 -14.33
N CYS A 27 5.37 -0.52 -14.52
CA CYS A 27 5.88 -0.04 -15.80
C CYS A 27 7.15 -0.76 -16.22
N SER A 28 7.56 -0.63 -17.49
CA SER A 28 8.76 -1.30 -17.99
C SER A 28 10.04 -0.63 -17.49
N ARG A 29 11.12 -1.41 -17.35
CA ARG A 29 12.48 -0.92 -17.02
C ARG A 29 12.89 0.29 -17.88
N GLU A 30 12.61 0.24 -19.18
CA GLU A 30 12.88 1.37 -20.08
C GLU A 30 12.08 2.63 -19.75
N SER A 31 10.84 2.48 -19.27
CA SER A 31 9.97 3.60 -18.89
C SER A 31 10.51 4.30 -17.65
N VAL A 32 11.03 3.54 -16.67
CA VAL A 32 11.70 4.06 -15.49
C VAL A 32 12.95 4.85 -15.89
N LEU A 33 13.81 4.27 -16.72
CA LEU A 33 15.04 4.93 -17.21
C LEU A 33 14.74 6.19 -18.04
N LYS A 34 13.72 6.14 -18.90
CA LYS A 34 13.26 7.29 -19.68
C LYS A 34 12.72 8.40 -18.77
N ALA A 35 11.92 8.06 -17.77
CA ALA A 35 11.40 9.03 -16.80
C ALA A 35 12.53 9.72 -16.02
N ILE A 36 13.55 8.97 -15.60
CA ILE A 36 14.75 9.52 -14.96
C ILE A 36 15.47 10.49 -15.91
N SER A 37 15.73 10.08 -17.15
CA SER A 37 16.42 10.92 -18.14
C SER A 37 15.62 12.16 -18.56
N ALA A 38 14.28 12.07 -18.60
CA ALA A 38 13.40 13.16 -19.00
C ALA A 38 13.10 14.15 -17.86
N SER A 39 13.40 13.77 -16.62
CA SER A 39 13.13 14.61 -15.44
C SER A 39 14.03 15.84 -15.33
N GLY A 40 15.16 15.87 -16.05
CA GLY A 40 16.17 16.92 -15.95
C GLY A 40 16.83 17.02 -14.56
N VAL A 41 16.61 16.02 -13.70
CA VAL A 41 17.21 15.93 -12.37
C VAL A 41 18.66 15.49 -12.52
N ASP A 42 19.54 16.17 -11.80
CA ASP A 42 20.97 15.83 -11.71
C ASP A 42 21.16 14.33 -11.37
N GLN A 43 22.15 13.69 -12.00
CA GLN A 43 22.38 12.24 -11.93
C GLN A 43 22.58 11.77 -10.48
N GLU A 44 23.33 12.53 -9.67
CA GLU A 44 23.54 12.19 -8.25
C GLU A 44 22.24 12.27 -7.43
N ARG A 45 21.39 13.26 -7.72
CA ARG A 45 20.06 13.37 -7.09
C ARG A 45 19.11 12.27 -7.54
N ALA A 46 19.14 11.89 -8.81
CA ALA A 46 18.35 10.78 -9.32
C ALA A 46 18.76 9.47 -8.64
N VAL A 47 20.06 9.18 -8.54
CA VAL A 47 20.57 8.01 -7.82
C VAL A 47 20.17 8.04 -6.34
N ALA A 48 20.32 9.18 -5.66
CA ALA A 48 19.90 9.31 -4.26
C ALA A 48 18.39 9.07 -4.06
N MET A 49 17.55 9.56 -4.97
CA MET A 49 16.10 9.34 -4.94
C MET A 49 15.73 7.88 -5.21
N LEU A 50 16.42 7.23 -6.15
CA LEU A 50 16.20 5.82 -6.48
C LEU A 50 16.66 4.90 -5.34
N MET A 51 17.78 5.21 -4.70
CA MET A 51 18.27 4.49 -3.51
C MET A 51 17.32 4.67 -2.31
N ALA A 52 16.72 5.85 -2.15
CA ALA A 52 15.68 6.08 -1.15
C ALA A 52 14.38 5.31 -1.46
N ALA A 53 14.12 5.04 -2.73
CA ALA A 53 12.98 4.28 -3.22
C ALA A 53 13.31 2.81 -3.50
N ALA A 54 14.50 2.31 -3.16
CA ALA A 54 14.84 0.89 -3.28
C ALA A 54 14.24 0.13 -2.08
N PRO A 55 13.84 -1.15 -2.23
CA PRO A 55 13.46 -1.94 -1.07
C PRO A 55 14.64 -2.06 -0.11
N THR A 56 14.41 -1.89 1.18
CA THR A 56 15.45 -2.01 2.23
C THR A 56 15.04 -2.97 3.34
N TYR A 57 13.80 -3.45 3.28
CA TYR A 57 13.21 -4.35 4.26
C TYR A 57 12.55 -5.53 3.56
N VAL A 58 12.41 -6.63 4.30
CA VAL A 58 11.76 -7.85 3.85
C VAL A 58 10.72 -8.27 4.88
N ALA A 59 9.56 -8.69 4.38
CA ALA A 59 8.57 -9.40 5.17
C ALA A 59 8.47 -10.83 4.66
N VAL A 60 8.50 -11.78 5.59
CA VAL A 60 8.30 -13.21 5.30
C VAL A 60 7.03 -13.65 6.01
N LYS A 61 6.01 -13.95 5.22
CA LYS A 61 4.65 -14.24 5.67
C LYS A 61 4.39 -15.70 5.42
N GLY A 62 3.78 -16.42 6.34
CA GLY A 62 3.46 -17.82 6.11
C GLY A 62 2.14 -18.23 6.73
N ARG A 63 1.52 -19.21 6.08
CA ARG A 63 0.36 -19.95 6.56
C ARG A 63 0.66 -21.44 6.45
N PHE A 64 0.29 -22.19 7.47
CA PHE A 64 0.35 -23.64 7.43
C PHE A 64 -0.86 -24.26 8.10
N GLU A 65 -1.24 -25.44 7.64
CA GLU A 65 -2.33 -26.21 8.20
C GLU A 65 -2.14 -27.70 7.93
N THR A 66 -2.69 -28.53 8.79
CA THR A 66 -2.76 -29.98 8.58
C THR A 66 -3.73 -30.29 7.45
N ARG A 67 -3.42 -31.32 6.63
CA ARG A 67 -4.37 -31.80 5.61
C ARG A 67 -5.72 -32.23 6.20
N ARG A 68 -5.70 -32.74 7.43
CA ARG A 68 -6.91 -33.01 8.19
C ARG A 68 -7.41 -31.70 8.80
N ARG A 69 -8.59 -31.24 8.35
CA ARG A 69 -9.20 -30.01 8.86
C ARG A 69 -9.41 -30.08 10.37
N GLY A 70 -9.00 -29.03 11.07
CA GLY A 70 -9.27 -28.84 12.50
C GLY A 70 -8.16 -29.30 13.46
N ASP A 71 -7.12 -30.02 12.99
CA ASP A 71 -6.07 -30.54 13.88
C ASP A 71 -5.07 -29.44 14.29
N LEU A 72 -4.31 -28.87 13.35
CA LEU A 72 -3.33 -27.83 13.63
C LEU A 72 -3.22 -26.86 12.47
N GLN A 73 -3.24 -25.57 12.77
CA GLN A 73 -2.97 -24.51 11.82
C GLN A 73 -2.16 -23.40 12.48
N GLY A 74 -1.50 -22.60 11.66
CA GLY A 74 -0.77 -21.46 12.15
C GLY A 74 -0.36 -20.51 11.05
N VAL A 75 0.02 -19.32 11.50
CA VAL A 75 0.35 -18.19 10.66
C VAL A 75 1.51 -17.44 11.30
N PHE A 76 2.39 -16.86 10.49
CA PHE A 76 3.49 -16.04 10.97
C PHE A 76 3.80 -14.90 10.01
N CYS A 77 4.41 -13.85 10.54
CA CYS A 77 4.91 -12.70 9.80
C CYS A 77 6.21 -12.23 10.46
N TYR A 78 7.32 -12.36 9.73
CA TYR A 78 8.57 -11.68 10.02
C TYR A 78 8.58 -10.32 9.33
N VAL A 79 9.14 -9.32 10.00
CA VAL A 79 9.53 -8.04 9.42
C VAL A 79 11.00 -7.81 9.79
N ALA A 80 11.86 -7.66 8.80
CA ALA A 80 13.30 -7.57 9.03
C ALA A 80 13.99 -6.56 8.09
N ASN A 81 15.15 -6.07 8.52
CA ASN A 81 16.06 -5.35 7.64
C ASN A 81 16.54 -6.28 6.53
N GLY A 82 16.38 -5.87 5.27
CA GLY A 82 16.73 -6.71 4.13
C GLY A 82 18.23 -6.95 4.00
N VAL A 83 19.06 -5.97 4.35
CA VAL A 83 20.52 -6.03 4.17
C VAL A 83 21.21 -6.75 5.33
N THR A 84 20.79 -6.49 6.57
CA THR A 84 21.40 -7.13 7.75
C THR A 84 20.69 -8.42 8.15
N GLY A 85 19.41 -8.55 7.82
CA GLY A 85 18.55 -9.63 8.29
C GLY A 85 18.03 -9.42 9.72
N ASP A 86 18.33 -8.27 10.35
CA ASP A 86 17.91 -8.01 11.73
C ASP A 86 16.38 -7.97 11.82
N VAL A 87 15.84 -8.80 12.71
CA VAL A 87 14.39 -8.91 12.93
C VAL A 87 13.89 -7.69 13.69
N LEU A 88 12.94 -6.98 13.10
CA LEU A 88 12.26 -5.84 13.70
C LEU A 88 10.99 -6.27 14.44
N ASP A 89 10.28 -7.25 13.89
CA ASP A 89 9.06 -7.82 14.48
C ASP A 89 8.90 -9.26 14.02
N LEU A 90 8.41 -10.08 14.95
CA LEU A 90 7.89 -11.40 14.69
C LEU A 90 6.51 -11.47 15.33
N SER A 91 5.49 -11.70 14.52
CA SER A 91 4.13 -11.98 14.96
C SER A 91 3.74 -13.36 14.45
N PHE A 92 3.33 -14.28 15.33
CA PHE A 92 2.87 -15.60 14.93
C PHE A 92 1.77 -16.13 15.83
N TRP A 93 1.06 -17.14 15.32
CA TRP A 93 -0.01 -17.82 16.00
C TRP A 93 -0.08 -19.28 15.56
N VAL A 94 -0.44 -20.18 16.48
CA VAL A 94 -0.62 -21.61 16.22
C VAL A 94 -1.70 -22.20 17.11
N GLY A 95 -2.46 -23.18 16.61
CA GLY A 95 -3.46 -23.90 17.38
C GLY A 95 -4.44 -24.69 16.52
N SER A 96 -5.43 -25.30 17.17
CA SER A 96 -6.53 -26.05 16.54
C SER A 96 -7.74 -25.13 16.30
N GLY A 97 -8.02 -24.76 15.05
CA GLY A 97 -9.06 -23.76 14.73
C GLY A 97 -8.61 -22.32 15.00
N GLY A 98 -9.39 -21.30 14.65
CA GLY A 98 -9.08 -19.89 15.01
C GLY A 98 -8.45 -18.98 13.93
N VAL A 99 -7.67 -19.51 12.97
CA VAL A 99 -7.29 -18.75 11.76
C VAL A 99 -8.51 -18.68 10.82
N PRO A 100 -8.99 -17.49 10.43
CA PRO A 100 -10.11 -17.36 9.51
C PRO A 100 -9.80 -17.95 8.13
N ASP A 101 -10.83 -18.48 7.46
CA ASP A 101 -10.74 -18.89 6.06
C ASP A 101 -10.43 -17.70 5.12
N SER A 102 -10.81 -16.49 5.53
CA SER A 102 -10.50 -15.25 4.82
C SER A 102 -9.08 -14.74 5.04
N PHE A 103 -8.25 -15.42 5.86
CA PHE A 103 -6.87 -15.01 6.07
C PHE A 103 -6.06 -15.28 4.80
N ASP A 104 -5.57 -14.20 4.20
CA ASP A 104 -4.79 -14.22 2.97
C ASP A 104 -3.33 -13.89 3.26
N VAL A 105 -2.45 -14.87 3.03
CA VAL A 105 -0.99 -14.72 3.19
C VAL A 105 -0.37 -13.82 2.12
N SER A 106 -1.05 -13.66 0.97
CA SER A 106 -0.58 -12.83 -0.14
C SER A 106 -0.85 -11.33 0.08
N ALA A 107 -1.75 -10.98 1.00
CA ALA A 107 -2.01 -9.60 1.41
C ALA A 107 -0.74 -8.90 1.95
N GLY A 108 -0.72 -7.56 1.94
CA GLY A 108 0.41 -6.78 2.43
C GLY A 108 0.80 -7.12 3.87
N TRP A 109 2.09 -7.07 4.19
CA TRP A 109 2.62 -7.51 5.50
C TRP A 109 1.94 -6.82 6.69
N GLU A 110 1.51 -5.56 6.58
CA GLU A 110 0.79 -4.85 7.63
C GLU A 110 -0.56 -5.49 7.93
N ALA A 111 -1.30 -5.87 6.88
CA ALA A 111 -2.59 -6.52 6.98
C ALA A 111 -2.44 -7.92 7.59
N VAL A 112 -1.46 -8.70 7.12
CA VAL A 112 -1.14 -10.02 7.66
C VAL A 112 -0.76 -9.93 9.14
N ARG A 113 0.14 -9.02 9.50
CA ARG A 113 0.56 -8.80 10.89
C ARG A 113 -0.60 -8.36 11.77
N SER A 114 -1.43 -7.43 11.30
CA SER A 114 -2.61 -6.95 12.02
C SER A 114 -3.61 -8.09 12.25
N ALA A 115 -3.85 -8.90 11.21
CA ALA A 115 -4.71 -10.07 11.30
C ALA A 115 -4.20 -11.08 12.35
N ILE A 116 -2.90 -11.40 12.35
CA ILE A 116 -2.29 -12.28 13.36
C ILE A 116 -2.51 -11.74 14.78
N ARG A 117 -2.29 -10.44 14.98
CA ARG A 117 -2.44 -9.80 16.30
C ARG A 117 -3.89 -9.69 16.78
N SER A 118 -4.85 -9.76 15.86
CA SER A 118 -6.27 -9.79 16.17
C SER A 118 -6.78 -11.18 16.57
N LEU A 119 -5.97 -12.23 16.36
CA LEU A 119 -6.32 -13.59 16.76
C LEU A 119 -6.37 -13.73 18.28
N PRO A 120 -7.27 -14.58 18.81
CA PRO A 120 -7.27 -14.89 20.23
C PRO A 120 -5.93 -15.52 20.63
N PRO A 121 -5.48 -15.37 21.90
CA PRO A 121 -4.26 -16.00 22.37
C PRO A 121 -4.22 -17.50 22.03
N SER A 122 -3.06 -18.01 21.61
CA SER A 122 -2.90 -19.43 21.30
C SER A 122 -3.26 -20.27 22.53
N PRO A 123 -4.17 -21.24 22.40
CA PRO A 123 -4.58 -22.09 23.52
C PRO A 123 -3.49 -23.10 23.90
N ASP A 124 -2.58 -23.44 22.97
CA ASP A 124 -1.56 -24.48 23.15
C ASP A 124 -0.16 -23.89 23.29
N ARG A 125 0.30 -23.77 24.54
CA ARG A 125 1.65 -23.28 24.87
C ARG A 125 2.77 -24.20 24.38
N GLY A 126 2.51 -25.50 24.25
CA GLY A 126 3.50 -26.46 23.75
C GLY A 126 3.74 -26.25 22.26
N ALA A 127 2.65 -26.22 21.48
CA ALA A 127 2.71 -25.93 20.05
C ALA A 127 3.32 -24.54 19.77
N TYR A 128 2.97 -23.54 20.59
CA TYR A 128 3.55 -22.20 20.50
C TYR A 128 5.07 -22.21 20.62
N ARG A 129 5.62 -22.78 21.69
CA ARG A 129 7.09 -22.85 21.90
C ARG A 129 7.79 -23.67 20.84
N GLN A 130 7.15 -24.74 20.38
CA GLN A 130 7.71 -25.60 19.34
C GLN A 130 7.78 -24.87 17.99
N LEU A 131 6.73 -24.12 17.64
CA LEU A 131 6.73 -23.27 16.45
C LEU A 131 7.78 -22.15 16.58
N GLU A 132 7.85 -21.49 17.73
CA GLU A 132 8.84 -20.44 18.02
C GLU A 132 10.26 -20.91 17.71
N GLY A 133 10.67 -22.06 18.26
CA GLY A 133 12.00 -22.63 17.99
C GLY A 133 12.22 -23.05 16.54
N ILE A 134 11.18 -23.47 15.81
CA ILE A 134 11.29 -23.76 14.37
C ILE A 134 11.50 -22.46 13.60
N LEU A 135 10.72 -21.41 13.90
CA LEU A 135 10.80 -20.12 13.22
C LEU A 135 12.18 -19.48 13.42
N GLU A 136 12.69 -19.45 14.66
CA GLU A 136 14.03 -18.94 14.99
C GLU A 136 15.14 -19.67 14.21
N ARG A 137 15.06 -20.99 14.09
CA ARG A 137 16.04 -21.80 13.35
C ARG A 137 15.93 -21.65 11.84
N MET A 138 14.71 -21.47 11.32
CA MET A 138 14.44 -21.42 9.88
C MET A 138 14.70 -20.05 9.26
N PHE A 139 14.53 -19.00 10.05
CA PHE A 139 14.68 -17.60 9.64
C PHE A 139 15.73 -16.83 10.47
N PRO A 140 16.98 -17.33 10.57
CA PRO A 140 18.06 -16.51 11.11
C PRO A 140 18.33 -15.30 10.19
N PRO A 141 19.04 -14.26 10.68
CA PRO A 141 19.34 -13.06 9.89
C PRO A 141 19.94 -13.36 8.51
N THR A 142 20.82 -14.36 8.42
CA THR A 142 21.40 -14.79 7.14
C THR A 142 20.35 -15.31 6.16
N ALA A 143 19.37 -16.08 6.62
CA ALA A 143 18.29 -16.58 5.78
C ALA A 143 17.34 -15.47 5.33
N LEU A 144 17.05 -14.50 6.22
CA LEU A 144 16.23 -13.33 5.88
C LEU A 144 16.94 -12.44 4.86
N ASN A 145 18.25 -12.24 4.99
CA ASN A 145 19.06 -11.53 4.00
C ASN A 145 19.08 -12.25 2.65
N THR A 146 19.20 -13.59 2.63
CA THR A 146 19.13 -14.37 1.40
C THR A 146 17.76 -14.21 0.73
N LEU A 147 16.66 -14.31 1.49
CA LEU A 147 15.31 -14.13 0.95
C LEU A 147 15.06 -12.71 0.43
N PHE A 148 15.71 -11.70 1.02
CA PHE A 148 15.68 -10.34 0.50
C PHE A 148 16.45 -10.19 -0.82
N LYS A 149 17.64 -10.80 -0.93
CA LYS A 149 18.48 -10.72 -2.13
C LYS A 149 17.94 -11.55 -3.29
N ASP A 150 17.40 -12.73 -2.97
CA ASP A 150 16.89 -13.68 -3.95
C ASP A 150 15.57 -14.31 -3.46
N PRO A 151 14.43 -13.65 -3.77
CA PRO A 151 13.10 -14.15 -3.42
C PRO A 151 12.76 -15.52 -4.04
N SER A 152 13.46 -15.94 -5.11
CA SER A 152 13.20 -17.23 -5.76
C SER A 152 13.49 -18.42 -4.84
N THR A 153 14.34 -18.21 -3.83
CA THR A 153 14.67 -19.20 -2.80
C THR A 153 13.50 -19.48 -1.83
N ALA A 154 12.43 -18.69 -1.87
CA ALA A 154 11.24 -18.87 -1.04
C ALA A 154 10.59 -20.25 -1.21
N GLY A 155 10.58 -20.80 -2.42
CA GLY A 155 10.03 -22.13 -2.69
C GLY A 155 10.77 -23.24 -1.94
N ALA A 156 12.11 -23.21 -1.99
CA ALA A 156 12.94 -24.16 -1.24
C ALA A 156 12.78 -23.99 0.27
N LYS A 157 12.68 -22.74 0.75
CA LYS A 157 12.41 -22.45 2.18
C LYS A 157 11.02 -22.93 2.62
N THR A 158 10.00 -22.83 1.77
CA THR A 158 8.66 -23.35 2.03
C THR A 158 8.69 -24.86 2.24
N GLN A 159 9.40 -25.58 1.36
CA GLN A 159 9.53 -27.03 1.47
C GLN A 159 10.27 -27.46 2.75
N ALA A 160 11.40 -26.80 3.05
CA ALA A 160 12.16 -27.08 4.27
C ALA A 160 11.35 -26.75 5.55
N PHE A 161 10.55 -25.67 5.52
CA PHE A 161 9.67 -25.32 6.64
C PHE A 161 8.56 -26.35 6.82
N LYS A 162 7.95 -26.81 5.73
CA LYS A 162 6.95 -27.88 5.74
C LYS A 162 7.52 -29.16 6.36
N GLU A 163 8.73 -29.57 5.97
CA GLU A 163 9.40 -30.75 6.51
C GLU A 163 9.68 -30.59 8.01
N ALA A 164 10.19 -29.43 8.43
CA ALA A 164 10.46 -29.14 9.84
C ALA A 164 9.18 -29.20 10.70
N LEU A 165 8.07 -28.62 10.21
CA LEU A 165 6.77 -28.70 10.89
C LEU A 165 6.25 -30.14 10.93
N SER A 166 6.33 -30.86 9.81
CA SER A 166 5.83 -32.23 9.72
C SER A 166 6.58 -33.17 10.68
N GLN A 167 7.90 -33.00 10.80
CA GLN A 167 8.73 -33.75 11.74
C GLN A 167 8.42 -33.37 13.20
N ALA A 168 8.26 -32.07 13.48
CA ALA A 168 8.01 -31.56 14.81
C ALA A 168 6.65 -32.00 15.37
N PHE A 169 5.60 -31.86 14.58
CA PHE A 169 4.23 -32.14 14.99
C PHE A 169 3.76 -33.56 14.67
N LYS A 170 4.54 -34.33 13.89
CA LYS A 170 4.19 -35.67 13.39
C LYS A 170 2.88 -35.68 12.58
N LEU A 171 2.67 -34.63 11.80
CA LEU A 171 1.47 -34.41 10.99
C LEU A 171 1.86 -34.07 9.55
N ASP A 172 0.99 -34.38 8.59
CA ASP A 172 1.18 -33.96 7.19
C ASP A 172 0.71 -32.52 7.00
N MET A 173 1.65 -31.63 6.69
CA MET A 173 1.45 -30.18 6.67
C MET A 173 1.34 -29.65 5.24
N LEU A 174 0.42 -28.72 5.03
CA LEU A 174 0.40 -27.80 3.91
C LEU A 174 1.02 -26.49 4.37
N CYS A 175 1.86 -25.88 3.53
CA CYS A 175 2.52 -24.63 3.85
C CYS A 175 2.55 -23.72 2.62
N SER A 176 2.34 -22.44 2.85
CA SER A 176 2.55 -21.37 1.89
C SER A 176 3.38 -20.29 2.58
N ILE A 177 4.44 -19.84 1.93
CA ILE A 177 5.28 -18.73 2.38
C ILE A 177 5.38 -17.73 1.25
N GLU A 178 5.11 -16.47 1.57
CA GLU A 178 5.21 -15.32 0.68
C GLU A 178 6.31 -14.39 1.17
N VAL A 179 7.13 -13.93 0.23
CA VAL A 179 8.21 -12.98 0.50
C VAL A 179 7.89 -11.65 -0.15
N GLU A 180 7.87 -10.60 0.65
CA GLU A 180 7.55 -9.25 0.21
C GLU A 180 8.72 -8.32 0.53
N ARG A 181 9.29 -7.71 -0.50
CA ARG A 181 10.32 -6.67 -0.36
C ARG A 181 9.63 -5.32 -0.32
N PHE A 182 10.02 -4.47 0.63
CA PHE A 182 9.36 -3.17 0.80
C PHE A 182 10.32 -2.07 1.26
N HIS A 183 9.89 -0.83 1.05
CA HIS A 183 10.69 0.37 1.28
C HIS A 183 10.66 0.84 2.73
N ARG A 184 11.72 1.54 3.13
CA ARG A 184 11.85 2.19 4.45
C ARG A 184 10.64 3.06 4.81
N ILE A 185 10.13 3.83 3.86
CA ILE A 185 8.98 4.72 4.10
C ILE A 185 7.76 3.92 4.56
N ARG A 186 7.55 2.72 3.99
CA ARG A 186 6.43 1.86 4.36
C ARG A 186 6.59 1.28 5.77
N LEU A 187 7.82 1.03 6.22
CA LEU A 187 8.10 0.71 7.62
C LEU A 187 7.79 1.92 8.53
N GLU A 188 8.27 3.11 8.17
CA GLU A 188 8.11 4.35 8.97
C GLU A 188 6.64 4.75 9.15
N MET A 189 5.80 4.49 8.14
CA MET A 189 4.35 4.71 8.19
C MET A 189 3.60 3.66 9.02
N SER A 190 4.23 2.50 9.27
CA SER A 190 3.62 1.40 10.01
C SER A 190 3.71 1.61 11.53
N PRO A 191 2.94 0.84 12.33
CA PRO A 191 3.12 0.81 13.78
C PRO A 191 4.53 0.43 14.26
N LEU A 192 5.36 -0.19 13.41
CA LEU A 192 6.76 -0.54 13.73
C LEU A 192 7.73 0.63 13.52
N GLY A 193 7.34 1.63 12.74
CA GLY A 193 8.14 2.81 12.44
C GLY A 193 8.00 3.93 13.47
N LYS A 194 6.99 3.86 14.34
CA LYS A 194 6.81 4.83 15.42
C LYS A 194 7.88 4.57 16.49
N PRO A 195 8.60 5.60 16.98
CA PRO A 195 9.55 5.44 18.08
C PRO A 195 8.87 4.72 19.24
N LYS A 196 9.53 3.68 19.76
CA LYS A 196 9.07 2.97 20.95
C LYS A 196 9.11 4.01 22.10
N GLU A 197 7.96 4.57 22.48
CA GLU A 197 7.86 5.24 23.77
C GLU A 197 8.33 4.21 24.81
N PRO A 198 9.21 4.59 25.74
CA PRO A 198 9.72 3.68 26.75
C PRO A 198 8.52 3.16 27.54
N GLN A 199 8.18 1.88 27.33
CA GLN A 199 7.14 1.22 28.09
C GLN A 199 7.60 1.14 29.55
N PRO A 200 6.87 1.72 30.52
CA PRO A 200 7.05 1.37 31.91
C PRO A 200 6.57 -0.07 32.10
N GLU A 201 7.32 -0.86 32.87
CA GLU A 201 6.93 -2.20 33.29
C GLU A 201 5.50 -2.22 33.85
N GLU A 202 4.74 -3.28 33.52
CA GLU A 202 3.35 -3.46 33.92
C GLU A 202 3.13 -3.32 35.43
N PRO A 203 1.95 -2.81 35.82
CA PRO A 203 1.11 -3.67 36.65
C PRO A 203 -0.31 -3.85 36.11
N LYS A 204 -0.72 -5.11 36.19
CA LYS A 204 -2.04 -5.74 36.10
C LYS A 204 -3.31 -4.87 36.02
N ALA A 205 -4.12 -5.27 35.03
CA ALA A 205 -5.58 -5.46 35.04
C ALA A 205 -6.50 -4.25 35.18
N GLY A 206 -7.26 -4.04 34.10
CA GLY A 206 -8.58 -3.40 34.11
C GLY A 206 -8.64 -2.12 33.29
N GLY A 207 -9.39 -2.14 32.18
CA GLY A 207 -9.84 -0.93 31.49
C GLY A 207 -9.62 -0.93 29.99
N GLU A 208 -10.71 -1.21 29.27
CA GLU A 208 -11.05 -0.83 27.89
C GLU A 208 -10.03 -1.05 26.74
N ARG A 209 -10.49 -1.84 25.76
CA ARG A 209 -9.84 -2.06 24.46
C ARG A 209 -9.60 -0.70 23.75
N PRO A 210 -8.38 -0.41 23.27
CA PRO A 210 -8.19 0.74 22.39
C PRO A 210 -8.91 0.50 21.07
N LYS A 211 -9.83 1.40 20.72
CA LYS A 211 -10.48 1.46 19.41
C LYS A 211 -9.42 1.64 18.31
N ILE A 212 -9.63 0.92 17.21
CA ILE A 212 -8.89 1.01 15.94
C ILE A 212 -8.70 2.49 15.59
N THR A 213 -7.44 2.92 15.48
CA THR A 213 -7.10 4.34 15.26
C THR A 213 -7.07 4.63 13.76
N GLU A 214 -8.20 5.10 13.25
CA GLU A 214 -8.31 5.75 11.94
C GLU A 214 -7.34 6.95 11.87
N ILE A 215 -6.51 7.03 10.83
CA ILE A 215 -5.50 8.09 10.71
C ILE A 215 -6.20 9.38 10.28
N THR A 216 -6.17 10.40 11.14
CA THR A 216 -6.81 11.69 10.86
C THR A 216 -5.77 12.74 10.43
N LEU A 217 -5.93 13.32 9.24
CA LEU A 217 -5.09 14.40 8.71
C LEU A 217 -5.81 15.74 8.85
N HIS A 218 -5.17 16.76 9.43
CA HIS A 218 -5.74 18.10 9.44
C HIS A 218 -5.47 18.82 8.11
N CYS A 219 -6.49 19.46 7.55
CA CYS A 219 -6.40 20.20 6.30
C CYS A 219 -7.12 21.54 6.36
N LYS A 220 -6.84 22.41 5.39
CA LYS A 220 -7.44 23.73 5.22
C LYS A 220 -8.11 23.82 3.84
N PRO A 221 -9.43 24.05 3.77
CA PRO A 221 -10.11 24.22 2.49
C PRO A 221 -9.80 25.60 1.90
N GLN A 222 -9.84 25.69 0.57
CA GLN A 222 -9.67 26.98 -0.10
C GLN A 222 -10.95 27.84 0.02
N LEU A 223 -10.84 29.02 0.62
CA LEU A 223 -11.95 29.96 0.72
C LEU A 223 -12.31 30.57 -0.64
N ASP A 224 -13.60 30.70 -0.92
CA ASP A 224 -14.12 31.38 -2.11
C ASP A 224 -15.43 32.12 -1.77
N PRO A 225 -15.35 33.36 -1.25
CA PRO A 225 -16.52 34.12 -0.77
C PRO A 225 -17.54 34.45 -1.88
N VAL A 226 -17.11 34.46 -3.14
CA VAL A 226 -17.92 34.90 -4.28
C VAL A 226 -18.59 33.72 -4.96
N ARG A 227 -17.86 32.64 -5.24
CA ARG A 227 -18.33 31.48 -6.02
C ARG A 227 -18.37 30.19 -5.21
N GLY A 228 -17.87 30.21 -3.98
CA GLY A 228 -17.84 29.06 -3.10
C GLY A 228 -19.20 28.71 -2.52
N LYS A 229 -19.29 27.47 -2.06
CA LYS A 229 -20.44 26.90 -1.39
C LYS A 229 -20.26 27.03 0.12
N SER A 230 -21.31 27.39 0.84
CA SER A 230 -21.25 27.48 2.31
C SER A 230 -20.95 26.10 2.89
N VAL A 231 -20.17 26.04 3.97
CA VAL A 231 -19.90 24.77 4.66
C VAL A 231 -21.18 24.07 5.11
N GLY A 232 -22.19 24.84 5.51
CA GLY A 232 -23.51 24.31 5.88
C GLY A 232 -24.29 23.67 4.73
N ASP A 233 -23.94 24.00 3.48
CA ASP A 233 -24.63 23.51 2.27
C ASP A 233 -23.91 22.33 1.60
N LEU A 234 -22.74 21.94 2.12
CA LEU A 234 -21.94 20.83 1.58
C LEU A 234 -22.73 19.52 1.58
N LYS A 235 -22.46 18.67 0.58
CA LYS A 235 -23.05 17.34 0.45
C LYS A 235 -21.95 16.29 0.40
N VAL A 236 -22.26 15.09 0.87
CA VAL A 236 -21.40 13.91 0.68
C VAL A 236 -21.12 13.74 -0.82
N GLY A 237 -19.85 13.54 -1.17
CA GLY A 237 -19.38 13.46 -2.55
C GLY A 237 -18.90 14.79 -3.16
N ASP A 238 -19.17 15.96 -2.54
CA ASP A 238 -18.61 17.23 -3.01
C ASP A 238 -17.07 17.15 -2.96
N LEU A 239 -16.39 17.45 -4.07
CA LEU A 239 -14.93 17.44 -4.14
C LEU A 239 -14.35 18.76 -3.63
N ILE A 240 -13.56 18.69 -2.56
CA ILE A 240 -13.02 19.89 -1.90
C ILE A 240 -11.53 20.01 -2.19
N PRO A 241 -11.08 21.07 -2.89
CA PRO A 241 -9.67 21.42 -2.95
C PRO A 241 -9.19 21.86 -1.57
N VAL A 242 -8.21 21.15 -1.05
CA VAL A 242 -7.64 21.39 0.29
C VAL A 242 -6.12 21.52 0.23
N ASP A 243 -5.61 22.40 1.09
CA ASP A 243 -4.21 22.45 1.46
C ASP A 243 -4.03 21.61 2.74
N LEU A 244 -3.16 20.63 2.71
CA LEU A 244 -2.86 19.82 3.90
C LEU A 244 -2.03 20.66 4.87
N ASP A 245 -2.45 20.74 6.14
CA ASP A 245 -1.83 21.65 7.10
C ASP A 245 -0.51 21.05 7.62
N ASP A 246 0.54 21.88 7.66
CA ASP A 246 1.95 21.49 7.79
C ASP A 246 2.39 21.09 9.23
N VAL A 247 1.43 20.86 10.13
CA VAL A 247 1.71 20.68 11.57
C VAL A 247 2.14 19.24 11.90
N SER A 248 1.71 18.25 11.12
CA SER A 248 2.17 16.86 11.27
C SER A 248 3.26 16.49 10.25
N PRO A 249 4.26 15.67 10.60
CA PRO A 249 5.27 15.18 9.65
C PRO A 249 4.66 14.48 8.42
N VAL A 250 3.49 13.86 8.60
CA VAL A 250 2.69 13.21 7.54
C VAL A 250 2.07 14.24 6.60
N GLY A 251 1.48 15.33 7.13
CA GLY A 251 0.94 16.43 6.33
C GLY A 251 2.00 17.06 5.42
N ARG A 252 3.22 17.25 5.93
CA ARG A 252 4.37 17.79 5.18
C ARG A 252 4.85 16.90 4.04
N LEU A 253 4.71 15.58 4.14
CA LEU A 253 5.14 14.65 3.10
C LEU A 253 4.11 14.59 1.97
N ILE A 254 2.82 14.49 2.31
CA ILE A 254 1.74 14.45 1.33
C ILE A 254 1.62 15.79 0.62
N SER A 255 1.76 16.92 1.33
CA SER A 255 1.79 18.26 0.71
C SER A 255 2.94 18.40 -0.29
N ARG A 256 4.14 17.90 0.04
CA ARG A 256 5.31 17.90 -0.86
C ARG A 256 5.16 16.97 -2.06
N PHE A 257 4.54 15.81 -1.88
CA PHE A 257 4.31 14.85 -2.96
C PHE A 257 3.28 15.39 -3.97
N VAL A 258 2.19 15.96 -3.47
CA VAL A 258 1.13 16.53 -4.33
C VAL A 258 1.58 17.84 -5.01
N ALA A 259 2.35 18.70 -4.30
CA ALA A 259 2.96 19.89 -4.91
C ALA A 259 3.94 19.55 -6.04
N ARG A 260 4.66 18.42 -5.94
CA ARG A 260 5.59 17.93 -6.99
C ARG A 260 4.87 17.38 -8.23
N ALA A 261 3.66 16.87 -8.06
CA ALA A 261 2.83 16.35 -9.16
C ALA A 261 2.12 17.46 -9.95
N GLY A 262 2.23 18.73 -9.53
CA GLY A 262 1.54 19.87 -10.15
C GLY A 262 0.01 19.78 -10.08
N ARG A 263 -0.51 18.88 -9.24
CA ARG A 263 -1.95 18.64 -9.06
C ARG A 263 -2.41 19.29 -7.77
N ARG A 264 -3.64 19.81 -7.76
CA ARG A 264 -4.30 20.25 -6.53
C ARG A 264 -4.88 19.03 -5.83
N VAL A 265 -4.79 18.98 -4.51
CA VAL A 265 -5.36 17.88 -3.72
C VAL A 265 -6.86 18.14 -3.60
N GLU A 266 -7.68 17.23 -4.11
CA GLU A 266 -9.13 17.31 -4.02
C GLU A 266 -9.64 16.01 -3.42
N PHE A 267 -10.41 16.10 -2.33
CA PHE A 267 -10.99 14.92 -1.67
C PHE A 267 -12.50 15.05 -1.57
N PRO A 268 -13.26 13.96 -1.77
CA PRO A 268 -14.71 13.98 -1.63
C PRO A 268 -15.10 14.07 -0.16
N VAL A 269 -16.16 14.82 0.12
CA VAL A 269 -16.78 14.85 1.45
C VAL A 269 -17.34 13.47 1.78
N GLU A 270 -16.92 12.91 2.91
CA GLU A 270 -17.40 11.65 3.46
C GLU A 270 -18.51 11.90 4.47
N ALA A 271 -18.30 12.86 5.38
CA ALA A 271 -19.27 13.20 6.42
C ALA A 271 -19.16 14.66 6.87
N ILE A 272 -20.27 15.22 7.34
CA ILE A 272 -20.34 16.58 7.89
C ILE A 272 -21.00 16.49 9.26
N GLU A 273 -20.22 16.80 10.31
CA GLU A 273 -20.65 16.70 11.70
C GLU A 273 -20.81 18.10 12.30
N PRO A 274 -21.92 18.39 13.01
CA PRO A 274 -22.08 19.66 13.69
C PRO A 274 -21.13 19.76 14.89
N ALA A 275 -20.46 20.90 15.04
CA ALA A 275 -19.60 21.20 16.20
C ALA A 275 -20.21 22.28 17.09
N LYS A 276 -19.68 22.40 18.32
CA LYS A 276 -20.12 23.42 19.29
C LYS A 276 -19.84 24.82 18.74
N GLY A 277 -20.80 25.73 18.88
CA GLY A 277 -20.62 27.16 18.57
C GLY A 277 -20.97 27.60 17.14
N GLY A 278 -21.67 26.79 16.34
CA GLY A 278 -22.06 27.15 14.97
C GLY A 278 -21.10 26.64 13.88
N ASP A 279 -20.00 26.01 14.30
CA ASP A 279 -19.05 25.34 13.42
C ASP A 279 -19.55 23.99 12.89
N ALA A 280 -18.94 23.53 11.81
CA ALA A 280 -19.03 22.16 11.32
C ALA A 280 -17.63 21.54 11.19
N VAL A 281 -17.54 20.24 11.48
CA VAL A 281 -16.37 19.40 11.19
C VAL A 281 -16.68 18.62 9.92
N VAL A 282 -15.87 18.81 8.90
CA VAL A 282 -16.01 18.13 7.61
C VAL A 282 -14.93 17.06 7.51
N LYS A 283 -15.34 15.83 7.24
CA LYS A 283 -14.49 14.67 6.99
C LYS A 283 -14.42 14.40 5.49
N LEU A 284 -13.22 14.19 4.97
CA LEU A 284 -12.93 13.95 3.56
C LEU A 284 -12.23 12.59 3.42
N ALA A 285 -12.67 11.79 2.45
CA ALA A 285 -12.09 10.48 2.20
C ALA A 285 -10.79 10.60 1.40
N VAL A 286 -9.67 10.14 1.98
CA VAL A 286 -8.35 10.14 1.32
C VAL A 286 -8.03 8.75 0.79
N SER A 287 -8.13 7.74 1.65
CA SER A 287 -7.98 6.32 1.30
C SER A 287 -8.53 5.46 2.46
N GLU A 288 -8.61 4.14 2.27
CA GLU A 288 -9.02 3.24 3.34
C GLU A 288 -8.14 3.40 4.59
N GLY A 289 -8.74 3.79 5.71
CA GLY A 289 -8.05 4.06 6.97
C GLY A 289 -7.38 5.43 7.12
N ILE A 290 -7.51 6.34 6.13
CA ILE A 290 -6.99 7.71 6.17
C ILE A 290 -8.10 8.72 5.85
N THR A 291 -8.36 9.61 6.81
CA THR A 291 -9.44 10.60 6.72
C THR A 291 -8.88 12.00 6.94
N ALA A 292 -9.12 12.92 6.02
CA ALA A 292 -8.74 14.32 6.19
C ALA A 292 -9.89 15.11 6.82
N VAL A 293 -9.59 16.02 7.74
CA VAL A 293 -10.59 16.79 8.48
C VAL A 293 -10.25 18.26 8.54
N PHE A 294 -11.27 19.10 8.42
CA PHE A 294 -11.20 20.52 8.72
C PHE A 294 -12.42 20.96 9.54
N LYS A 295 -12.23 22.00 10.37
CA LYS A 295 -13.29 22.59 11.18
C LYS A 295 -13.48 24.05 10.76
N MET A 296 -14.70 24.45 10.47
CA MET A 296 -15.00 25.82 10.04
C MET A 296 -16.45 26.21 10.29
N SER A 297 -16.73 27.51 10.37
CA SER A 297 -18.08 28.04 10.54
C SER A 297 -18.97 27.70 9.34
N LYS A 298 -20.25 27.38 9.59
CA LYS A 298 -21.21 26.92 8.56
C LYS A 298 -21.51 27.97 7.48
N ASP A 299 -21.38 29.24 7.81
CA ASP A 299 -21.61 30.38 6.91
C ASP A 299 -20.42 30.67 5.98
N MET A 300 -19.25 30.10 6.26
CA MET A 300 -18.05 30.33 5.48
C MET A 300 -18.15 29.59 4.14
N LYS A 301 -17.80 30.28 3.05
CA LYS A 301 -17.87 29.75 1.69
C LYS A 301 -16.53 29.20 1.23
N ILE A 302 -16.52 27.93 0.84
CA ILE A 302 -15.35 27.23 0.31
C ILE A 302 -15.51 26.89 -1.15
N ARG A 303 -14.39 26.81 -1.85
CA ARG A 303 -14.35 26.29 -3.21
C ARG A 303 -14.76 24.81 -3.18
N VAL A 304 -15.65 24.43 -4.08
CA VAL A 304 -15.98 23.05 -4.40
C VAL A 304 -15.59 22.86 -5.86
N ALA A 305 -14.80 21.83 -6.14
CA ALA A 305 -14.48 21.46 -7.52
C ALA A 305 -15.79 21.06 -8.19
N GLN A 306 -16.17 21.80 -9.22
CA GLN A 306 -17.30 21.40 -10.04
C GLN A 306 -16.85 20.17 -10.83
N GLU A 307 -17.61 19.08 -10.77
CA GLU A 307 -17.56 18.11 -11.86
C GLU A 307 -17.68 18.90 -13.17
N PRO A 308 -16.92 18.56 -14.23
CA PRO A 308 -17.20 19.14 -15.53
C PRO A 308 -18.67 18.85 -15.80
N VAL A 309 -19.50 19.89 -15.72
CA VAL A 309 -20.84 19.86 -16.26
C VAL A 309 -20.63 19.35 -17.67
N VAL A 310 -21.05 18.11 -17.91
CA VAL A 310 -21.21 17.61 -19.26
C VAL A 310 -22.18 18.59 -19.86
N ALA A 311 -21.64 19.57 -20.58
CA ALA A 311 -22.43 20.47 -21.39
C ALA A 311 -23.32 19.55 -22.21
N PRO A 312 -24.64 19.75 -22.24
CA PRO A 312 -25.49 19.00 -23.13
C PRO A 312 -24.97 19.31 -24.54
N LYS A 313 -24.16 18.40 -25.10
CA LYS A 313 -23.78 18.46 -26.51
C LYS A 313 -25.07 18.18 -27.27
N GLY A 314 -25.76 19.27 -27.59
CA GLY A 314 -26.71 19.28 -28.68
C GLY A 314 -26.00 18.85 -29.96
N GLY A 315 -26.73 18.08 -30.77
CA GLY A 315 -26.48 17.95 -32.20
C GLY A 315 -25.52 16.85 -32.64
N PRO A 316 -25.89 16.02 -33.64
CA PRO A 316 -25.10 14.89 -34.11
C PRO A 316 -23.93 15.39 -34.95
N GLY A 317 -22.71 15.22 -34.44
CA GLY A 317 -21.47 15.49 -35.16
C GLY A 317 -21.07 14.29 -35.99
N LEU A 318 -20.63 14.55 -37.23
CA LEU A 318 -20.51 13.63 -38.35
C LEU A 318 -19.28 12.66 -38.45
N PRO A 319 -18.33 12.49 -37.51
CA PRO A 319 -17.11 11.74 -37.84
C PRO A 319 -17.20 10.22 -37.67
N LEU A 320 -18.25 9.67 -37.02
CA LEU A 320 -18.37 8.21 -36.82
C LEU A 320 -18.96 7.48 -38.04
N VAL A 321 -19.84 8.14 -38.81
CA VAL A 321 -20.49 7.57 -39.99
C VAL A 321 -19.50 7.43 -41.16
N VAL A 322 -18.57 8.38 -41.31
CA VAL A 322 -17.52 8.34 -42.34
C VAL A 322 -16.53 7.20 -42.08
N LEU A 323 -16.19 6.94 -40.81
CA LEU A 323 -15.29 5.85 -40.43
C LEU A 323 -15.95 4.47 -40.64
N ALA A 324 -17.23 4.33 -40.29
CA ALA A 324 -17.99 3.11 -40.54
C ALA A 324 -18.19 2.83 -42.03
N ALA A 325 -18.42 3.88 -42.84
CA ALA A 325 -18.54 3.76 -44.30
C ALA A 325 -17.21 3.36 -44.97
N ALA A 326 -16.07 3.90 -44.49
CA ALA A 326 -14.75 3.53 -45.00
C ALA A 326 -14.38 2.07 -44.67
N ILE A 327 -14.72 1.59 -43.47
CA ILE A 327 -14.50 0.19 -43.07
C ILE A 327 -15.42 -0.75 -43.87
N GLY A 328 -16.68 -0.37 -44.08
CA GLY A 328 -17.63 -1.13 -44.89
C GLY A 328 -17.19 -1.26 -46.36
N LEU A 329 -16.70 -0.17 -46.96
CA LEU A 329 -16.21 -0.19 -48.34
C LEU A 329 -14.94 -1.05 -48.49
N PHE A 330 -14.05 -1.02 -47.50
CA PHE A 330 -12.84 -1.84 -47.49
C PHE A 330 -13.17 -3.34 -47.43
N VAL A 331 -14.14 -3.74 -46.60
CA VAL A 331 -14.59 -5.14 -46.50
C VAL A 331 -15.28 -5.60 -47.80
N LEU A 332 -16.04 -4.72 -48.46
CA LEU A 332 -16.73 -5.05 -49.72
C LEU A 332 -15.75 -5.24 -50.89
N VAL A 333 -14.71 -4.39 -50.99
CA VAL A 333 -13.64 -4.54 -51.99
C VAL A 333 -12.83 -5.82 -51.75
N LEU A 334 -12.53 -6.13 -50.48
CA LEU A 334 -11.83 -7.37 -50.12
C LEU A 334 -12.65 -8.62 -50.51
N MET A 335 -13.96 -8.59 -50.30
CA MET A 335 -14.85 -9.68 -50.70
C MET A 335 -14.97 -9.84 -52.22
N LEU A 336 -14.92 -8.75 -52.99
CA LEU A 336 -14.95 -8.82 -54.46
C LEU A 336 -13.64 -9.36 -55.05
N VAL A 337 -12.50 -9.01 -54.46
CA VAL A 337 -11.18 -9.52 -54.87
C VAL A 337 -10.99 -11.01 -54.50
N LEU A 338 -11.62 -11.48 -53.44
CA LEU A 338 -11.56 -12.89 -53.03
C LEU A 338 -12.55 -13.81 -53.77
N ARG A 339 -13.43 -13.25 -54.61
CA ARG A 339 -14.52 -13.98 -55.29
C ARG A 339 -14.47 -13.89 -56.82
N GLY A 340 -13.45 -13.23 -57.38
CA GLY A 340 -13.08 -13.29 -58.80
C GLY A 340 -11.77 -14.04 -58.97
#